data_AF-A0A6I3KJJ7-F1
#
_entry.id   AF-A0A6I3KJJ7-F1
#
_cell.length_a   1.000
_cell.length_b   1.000
_cell.length_c   1.000
_cell.angle_alpha   90.00
_cell.angle_beta   90.00
_cell.angle_gamma   90.00
#
_symmetry.space_group_name_H-M   'P 1'
#
loop_
_entity.id
_entity.type
_entity.pdbx_description
1 polymer ?
#
loop_
_entity_poly.entity_id
_entity_poly.type
_entity_poly.pdbx_seq_one_letter_code
_entity_poly.pdbx_strand_id
1 'polypeptide(L)'
;MLHADEQRDIVTDTAESPRMWRAAEMGELLRLTKAERERVGIKTFRAAGVTRRQMTADNKARDRERKRKARAKARLGRPPSLAKLKPWLDLGISERTYFRRKKAAADGIKNVRNTCSHICRTGSVPR
;
A
#
# COMPACT_ATOMS: atom_id res chain seq x y z
N MET A 1 -2.83 -40.88 -11.68
CA MET A 1 -2.11 -40.73 -10.40
C MET A 1 -0.65 -40.99 -10.74
N LEU A 2 0.21 -39.95 -10.74
CA LEU A 2 1.62 -40.10 -11.14
C LEU A 2 2.36 -40.95 -10.10
N HIS A 3 3.23 -41.85 -10.54
CA HIS A 3 4.04 -42.69 -9.65
C HIS A 3 5.09 -41.86 -8.91
N ALA A 4 5.51 -42.31 -7.72
CA ALA A 4 6.38 -41.55 -6.83
C ALA A 4 7.73 -41.17 -7.47
N ASP A 5 8.22 -41.99 -8.40
CA ASP A 5 9.47 -41.74 -9.12
C ASP A 5 9.29 -40.65 -10.20
N GLU A 6 8.17 -40.63 -10.92
CA GLU A 6 7.83 -39.55 -11.86
C GLU A 6 7.73 -38.20 -11.14
N GLN A 7 7.23 -38.18 -9.89
CA GLN A 7 7.16 -36.96 -9.09
C GLN A 7 8.56 -36.43 -8.72
N ARG A 8 9.49 -37.33 -8.40
CA ARG A 8 10.88 -36.96 -8.07
C ARG A 8 11.59 -36.40 -9.30
N ASP A 9 11.44 -37.04 -10.44
CA ASP A 9 12.09 -36.59 -11.68
C ASP A 9 11.62 -35.18 -12.08
N ILE A 10 10.32 -34.90 -11.98
CA ILE A 10 9.76 -33.55 -12.26
C ILE A 10 10.34 -32.50 -11.31
N VAL A 11 10.46 -32.81 -10.01
CA VAL A 11 11.00 -31.87 -9.02
C VAL A 11 12.48 -31.59 -9.30
N THR A 12 13.25 -32.63 -9.64
CA THR A 12 14.69 -32.52 -9.90
C THR A 12 14.96 -31.73 -11.17
N ASP A 13 14.25 -32.02 -12.26
CA ASP A 13 14.33 -31.27 -13.53
C ASP A 13 13.98 -29.79 -13.35
N THR A 14 12.92 -29.50 -12.59
CA THR A 14 12.50 -28.11 -12.32
C THR A 14 13.53 -27.36 -11.49
N ALA A 15 14.22 -28.04 -10.57
CA ALA A 15 15.25 -27.44 -9.72
C ALA A 15 16.55 -27.17 -10.49
N GLU A 16 16.94 -28.06 -11.40
CA GLU A 16 18.15 -27.95 -12.21
C GLU A 16 18.02 -26.87 -13.30
N SER A 17 16.82 -26.70 -13.87
CA SER A 17 16.58 -25.73 -14.94
C SER A 17 15.29 -24.92 -14.72
N PRO A 18 15.29 -23.97 -13.77
CA PRO A 18 14.12 -23.15 -13.50
C PRO A 18 13.77 -22.30 -14.74
N ARG A 19 12.63 -22.60 -15.36
CA ARG A 19 12.15 -21.83 -16.52
C ARG A 19 11.75 -20.42 -16.10
N MET A 20 12.47 -19.43 -16.62
CA MET A 20 12.14 -18.02 -16.43
C MET A 20 11.06 -17.58 -17.42
N TRP A 21 9.81 -17.56 -16.98
CA TRP A 21 8.70 -17.09 -17.80
C TRP A 21 8.63 -15.57 -17.84
N ARG A 22 8.47 -15.02 -19.05
CA ARG A 22 8.13 -13.61 -19.21
C ARG A 22 6.68 -13.37 -18.79
N ALA A 23 6.41 -12.18 -18.28
CA ALA A 23 5.06 -11.74 -17.91
C ALA A 23 4.03 -11.85 -19.05
N ALA A 24 4.46 -11.82 -20.32
CA ALA A 24 3.59 -12.04 -21.47
C ALA A 24 3.25 -13.52 -21.67
N GLU A 25 4.23 -14.40 -21.50
CA GLU A 25 4.11 -15.85 -21.70
C GLU A 25 3.22 -16.48 -20.62
N MET A 26 3.40 -16.07 -19.36
CA MET A 26 2.51 -16.48 -18.25
C MET A 26 1.05 -16.12 -18.49
N GLY A 27 0.79 -14.93 -19.06
CA GLY A 27 -0.56 -14.49 -19.38
C GLY A 27 -1.25 -15.37 -20.42
N GLU A 28 -0.50 -15.73 -21.46
CA GLU A 28 -0.97 -16.57 -22.56
C GLU A 28 -1.13 -18.04 -22.12
N LEU A 29 -0.17 -18.55 -21.33
CA LEU A 29 -0.20 -19.90 -20.78
C LEU A 29 -1.43 -20.13 -19.90
N LEU A 30 -1.74 -19.17 -19.03
CA LEU A 30 -2.90 -19.24 -18.14
C LEU A 30 -4.23 -18.88 -18.83
N ARG A 31 -4.18 -18.39 -20.09
CA ARG A 31 -5.34 -17.92 -20.88
C ARG A 31 -6.25 -16.94 -20.12
N LEU A 32 -5.66 -16.15 -19.21
CA LEU A 32 -6.43 -15.25 -18.37
C LEU A 32 -6.86 -14.02 -19.14
N THR A 33 -8.17 -13.83 -19.27
CA THR A 33 -8.71 -12.60 -19.84
C THR A 33 -8.44 -11.40 -18.92
N LYS A 34 -8.55 -10.19 -19.46
CA LYS A 34 -8.38 -8.96 -18.66
C LYS A 34 -9.38 -8.89 -17.49
N ALA A 35 -10.63 -9.30 -17.71
CA ALA A 35 -11.69 -9.28 -16.70
C ALA A 35 -11.42 -10.27 -15.56
N GLU A 36 -11.00 -11.50 -15.90
CA GLU A 36 -10.65 -12.51 -14.89
C GLU A 36 -9.42 -12.10 -14.10
N ARG A 37 -8.41 -11.57 -14.77
CA ARG A 37 -7.21 -11.03 -14.11
C ARG A 37 -7.54 -9.93 -13.11
N GLU A 38 -8.46 -9.02 -13.46
CA GLU A 38 -8.94 -7.98 -12.55
C GLU A 38 -9.75 -8.54 -11.39
N ARG A 39 -10.60 -9.54 -11.63
CA ARG A 39 -11.39 -10.23 -10.60
C ARG A 39 -10.51 -10.94 -9.57
N VAL A 40 -9.48 -11.66 -10.03
CA VAL A 40 -8.53 -12.37 -9.14
C VAL A 40 -7.51 -11.39 -8.52
N GLY A 41 -7.39 -10.18 -9.06
CA GLY A 41 -6.51 -9.14 -8.52
C GLY A 41 -5.03 -9.32 -8.89
N ILE A 42 -4.72 -10.16 -9.87
CA ILE A 42 -3.34 -10.43 -10.27
C ILE A 42 -2.79 -9.28 -11.10
N LYS A 43 -1.65 -8.72 -10.67
CA LYS A 43 -1.01 -7.57 -11.34
C LYS A 43 0.29 -7.93 -12.05
N THR A 44 0.88 -9.09 -11.73
CA THR A 44 2.26 -9.45 -12.08
C THR A 44 2.47 -9.70 -13.58
N PHE A 45 1.56 -10.44 -14.21
CA PHE A 45 1.65 -10.76 -15.64
C PHE A 45 0.57 -10.03 -16.46
N ARG A 46 0.74 -10.03 -17.78
CA ARG A 46 -0.18 -9.41 -18.75
C ARG A 46 -1.38 -10.35 -18.99
N ALA A 47 -2.55 -9.82 -19.34
CA ALA A 47 -3.68 -10.67 -19.76
C ALA A 47 -3.39 -11.30 -21.15
N ALA A 48 -3.98 -12.47 -21.40
CA ALA A 48 -3.92 -13.15 -22.70
C ALA A 48 -4.47 -12.25 -23.82
N GLY A 49 -3.84 -12.31 -24.99
CA GLY A 49 -4.22 -11.51 -26.17
C GLY A 49 -4.03 -10.00 -26.06
N VAL A 50 -3.63 -9.44 -24.91
CA VAL A 50 -3.36 -8.01 -24.76
C VAL A 50 -1.95 -7.70 -25.25
N THR A 51 -1.80 -6.74 -26.15
CA THR A 51 -0.49 -6.29 -26.61
C THR A 51 0.21 -5.39 -25.59
N ARG A 52 1.54 -5.27 -25.68
CA ARG A 52 2.31 -4.33 -24.83
C ARG A 52 1.83 -2.88 -25.01
N ARG A 53 1.46 -2.51 -26.23
CA ARG A 53 0.94 -1.17 -26.56
C ARG A 53 -0.40 -0.89 -25.87
N GLN A 54 -1.34 -1.84 -25.92
CA GLN A 54 -2.63 -1.74 -25.22
C GLN A 54 -2.44 -1.63 -23.70
N MET A 55 -1.59 -2.49 -23.11
CA MET A 55 -1.29 -2.44 -21.67
C MET A 55 -0.71 -1.08 -21.25
N THR A 56 0.22 -0.52 -22.03
CA THR A 56 0.79 0.81 -21.75
C THR A 56 -0.25 1.91 -21.86
N ALA A 57 -1.15 1.84 -22.86
CA ALA A 57 -2.25 2.79 -23.01
C ALA A 57 -3.20 2.75 -21.81
N ASP A 58 -3.57 1.55 -21.36
CA ASP A 58 -4.41 1.33 -20.17
C ASP A 58 -3.75 1.87 -18.90
N ASN A 59 -2.45 1.59 -18.72
CA ASN A 59 -1.69 2.11 -17.59
C ASN A 59 -1.66 3.64 -17.59
N LYS A 60 -1.46 4.26 -18.77
CA LYS A 60 -1.48 5.72 -18.93
C LYS A 60 -2.87 6.31 -18.68
N ALA A 61 -3.94 5.60 -19.04
CA ALA A 61 -5.31 6.02 -18.76
C ALA A 61 -5.59 6.00 -17.24
N ARG A 62 -5.23 4.90 -16.57
CA ARG A 62 -5.36 4.76 -15.10
C ARG A 62 -4.53 5.79 -14.33
N ASP A 63 -3.29 6.06 -14.77
CA ASP A 63 -2.46 7.09 -14.14
C ASP A 63 -3.06 8.49 -14.32
N ARG A 64 -3.58 8.81 -15.51
CA ARG A 64 -4.29 10.08 -15.75
C ARG A 64 -5.51 10.22 -14.84
N GLU A 65 -6.31 9.17 -14.69
CA GLU A 65 -7.47 9.19 -13.81
C GLU A 65 -7.06 9.37 -12.34
N ARG A 66 -6.03 8.64 -11.88
CA ARG A 66 -5.46 8.78 -10.54
C ARG A 66 -5.00 10.21 -10.28
N LYS A 67 -4.24 10.80 -11.21
CA LYS A 67 -3.78 12.20 -11.13
C LYS A 67 -4.94 13.18 -11.14
N ARG A 68 -5.96 12.96 -11.97
CA ARG A 68 -7.20 13.77 -11.98
C ARG A 68 -7.89 13.74 -10.61
N LYS A 69 -8.09 12.55 -10.03
CA LYS A 69 -8.68 12.39 -8.69
C LYS A 69 -7.84 13.07 -7.60
N ALA A 70 -6.51 12.92 -7.66
CA ALA A 70 -5.60 13.58 -6.72
C ALA A 70 -5.68 15.12 -6.81
N ARG A 71 -5.71 15.67 -8.03
CA ARG A 71 -5.91 17.12 -8.26
C ARG A 71 -7.27 17.60 -7.76
N ALA A 72 -8.34 16.85 -8.04
CA ALA A 72 -9.67 17.17 -7.54
C ALA A 72 -9.71 17.21 -6.00
N LYS A 73 -9.07 16.22 -5.35
CA LYS A 73 -8.92 16.19 -3.89
C LYS A 73 -8.10 17.36 -3.34
N ALA A 74 -7.05 17.76 -4.05
CA ALA A 74 -6.26 18.94 -3.69
C ALA A 74 -7.07 20.25 -3.84
N ARG A 75 -7.96 20.32 -4.84
CA ARG A 75 -8.83 21.46 -5.11
C ARG A 75 -9.99 21.60 -4.12
N LEU A 76 -10.42 20.51 -3.47
CA LEU A 76 -11.38 20.55 -2.36
C LEU A 76 -10.86 21.30 -1.11
N GLY A 77 -9.66 21.89 -1.19
CA GLY A 77 -9.09 22.73 -0.15
C GLY A 77 -8.39 21.87 0.90
N ARG A 78 -7.13 22.19 1.19
CA ARG A 78 -6.55 21.74 2.46
C ARG A 78 -7.37 22.37 3.59
N PRO A 79 -7.66 21.64 4.69
CA PRO A 79 -8.26 22.26 5.86
C PRO A 79 -7.41 23.49 6.25
N PRO A 80 -8.04 24.60 6.65
CA PRO A 80 -7.31 25.82 7.01
C PRO A 80 -6.26 25.50 8.07
N SER A 81 -5.08 26.10 7.95
CA SER A 81 -4.01 25.90 8.92
C SER A 81 -4.46 26.41 10.29
N LEU A 82 -3.88 25.85 11.37
CA LEU A 82 -4.16 26.31 12.73
C LEU A 82 -3.84 27.80 12.94
N ALA A 83 -2.84 28.31 12.21
CA ALA A 83 -2.52 29.73 12.17
C ALA A 83 -3.62 30.60 11.55
N LYS A 84 -4.42 30.05 10.63
CA LYS A 84 -5.57 30.74 10.04
C LYS A 84 -6.81 30.63 10.93
N LEU A 85 -7.01 29.47 11.57
CA LEU A 85 -8.12 29.23 12.50
C LEU A 85 -7.95 29.97 13.84
N LYS A 86 -6.70 30.26 14.24
CA LYS A 86 -6.34 30.94 15.50
C LYS A 86 -7.17 30.49 16.73
N PRO A 87 -7.27 29.17 17.01
CA PRO A 87 -8.13 28.64 18.07
C PRO A 87 -7.74 29.11 19.48
N TRP A 88 -6.53 29.63 19.66
CA TRP A 88 -6.07 30.20 20.94
C TRP A 88 -6.78 31.50 21.31
N LEU A 89 -7.31 32.24 20.32
CA LEU A 89 -8.13 33.43 20.59
C LEU A 89 -9.44 33.06 21.28
N ASP A 90 -10.14 32.04 20.77
CA ASP A 90 -11.40 31.55 21.34
C ASP A 90 -11.21 30.99 22.76
N LEU A 91 -10.04 30.38 23.01
CA LEU A 91 -9.66 29.84 24.31
C LEU A 91 -9.11 30.90 25.28
N GLY A 92 -8.97 32.15 24.85
CA GLY A 92 -8.41 33.24 25.67
C GLY A 92 -6.95 33.02 26.07
N ILE A 93 -6.17 32.26 25.29
CA ILE A 93 -4.76 31.97 25.57
C ILE A 93 -3.83 32.49 24.49
N SER A 94 -2.55 32.67 24.83
CA SER A 94 -1.55 33.04 23.82
C SER A 94 -1.23 31.87 22.89
N GLU A 95 -0.89 32.19 21.64
CA GLU A 95 -0.47 31.22 20.61
C GLU A 95 0.62 30.27 21.13
N ARG A 96 1.66 30.83 21.76
CA ARG A 96 2.76 30.08 22.38
C ARG A 96 2.25 29.08 23.41
N THR A 97 1.27 29.46 24.22
CA THR A 97 0.69 28.59 25.25
C THR A 97 -0.11 27.45 24.62
N TYR A 98 -0.88 27.73 23.57
CA TYR A 98 -1.62 26.71 22.83
C TYR A 98 -0.68 25.65 22.24
N PHE A 99 0.37 26.05 21.51
CA PHE A 99 1.32 25.10 20.94
C PHE A 99 2.13 24.34 22.00
N ARG A 100 2.50 25.00 23.11
CA ARG A 100 3.15 24.33 24.25
C ARG A 100 2.26 23.25 24.86
N ARG A 101 0.99 23.55 25.13
CA ARG A 101 0.00 22.59 25.65
C ARG A 101 -0.21 21.43 24.68
N LYS A 102 -0.32 21.72 23.37
CA LYS A 102 -0.46 20.70 22.34
C LYS A 102 0.74 19.77 22.25
N LYS A 103 1.97 20.32 22.36
CA LYS A 103 3.20 19.52 22.39
C LYS A 103 3.26 18.65 23.64
N ALA A 104 2.97 19.21 24.81
CA ALA A 104 2.92 18.44 26.06
C ALA A 104 1.90 17.29 25.99
N ALA A 105 0.71 17.53 25.42
CA ALA A 105 -0.28 16.49 25.19
C ALA A 105 0.22 15.41 24.22
N ALA A 106 0.88 15.80 23.13
CA ALA A 106 1.45 14.85 22.16
C ALA A 106 2.57 14.00 22.77
N ASP A 107 3.43 14.59 23.58
CA ASP A 107 4.52 13.89 24.25
C ASP A 107 3.99 12.97 25.37
N GLY A 108 2.94 13.38 26.09
CA GLY A 108 2.21 12.51 27.01
C GLY A 108 1.60 11.28 26.33
N ILE A 109 0.94 11.46 25.17
CA ILE A 109 0.37 10.35 24.38
C ILE A 109 1.45 9.37 23.91
N LYS A 110 2.61 9.87 23.46
CA LYS A 110 3.74 9.00 23.07
C LYS A 110 4.24 8.20 24.27
N ASN A 111 4.35 8.85 25.43
CA ASN A 111 4.82 8.18 26.63
C ASN A 111 3.88 7.03 27.03
N VAL A 112 2.56 7.26 27.01
CA VAL A 112 1.53 6.24 27.27
C VAL A 112 1.59 5.09 26.26
N ARG A 113 1.77 5.41 24.97
CA ARG A 113 1.89 4.37 23.92
C ARG A 113 3.14 3.51 24.11
N ASN A 114 4.26 4.13 24.49
CA ASN A 114 5.51 3.42 24.72
C ASN A 114 5.46 2.55 25.98
N THR A 115 4.86 3.04 27.07
CA THR A 115 4.62 2.25 28.29
C THR A 115 3.71 1.06 28.03
N CYS A 116 2.58 1.26 27.34
CA CYS A 116 1.69 0.16 26.95
C CYS A 116 2.42 -0.88 26.08
N SER A 117 3.20 -0.43 25.09
CA SER A 117 4.00 -1.34 24.27
C SER A 117 5.10 -2.07 25.06
N HIS A 118 5.64 -1.47 26.12
CA HIS A 118 6.62 -2.10 26.99
C HIS A 118 5.95 -3.18 27.84
N ILE A 119 4.87 -2.84 28.54
CA ILE A 119 4.08 -3.75 29.38
C ILE A 119 3.61 -4.97 28.57
N CYS A 120 3.13 -4.78 27.33
CA CYS A 120 2.72 -5.90 26.48
C CYS A 120 3.87 -6.83 26.06
N ARG A 121 5.13 -6.36 26.07
CA ARG A 121 6.30 -7.15 25.69
C ARG A 121 7.03 -7.77 26.88
N THR A 122 7.06 -7.08 28.02
CA THR A 122 7.87 -7.47 29.19
C THR A 122 7.02 -7.87 30.39
N GLY A 123 5.70 -7.63 30.36
CA GLY A 123 4.79 -7.91 31.47
C GLY A 123 4.94 -6.99 32.68
N SER A 124 5.78 -5.95 32.60
CA SER A 124 6.08 -5.05 33.71
C SER A 124 6.02 -3.57 33.31
N VAL A 125 5.70 -2.69 34.26
CA VAL A 125 5.68 -1.24 34.05
C VAL A 125 7.11 -0.71 34.19
N PRO A 126 7.64 0.05 33.21
CA PRO A 126 8.98 0.64 33.33
C PRO A 126 8.99 1.67 34.46
N ARG A 127 10.05 1.63 35.29
CA ARG A 127 10.22 2.47 36.49
C ARG A 127 10.66 3.89 36.16
#